data_AF-A0A2A5JSW2-F1
#
_entry.id   AF-A0A2A5JSW2-F1
#
_cell.length_a   1.000
_cell.length_b   1.000
_cell.length_c   1.000
_cell.angle_alpha   90.00
_cell.angle_beta   90.00
_cell.angle_gamma   90.00
#
_symmetry.space_group_name_H-M   'P 1'
#
loop_
_entity.id
_entity.type
_entity.pdbx_description
1 polymer ?
#
loop_
_entity_poly.entity_id
_entity_poly.type
_entity_poly.pdbx_seq_one_letter_code
_entity_poly.pdbx_strand_id
1 'polypeptide(L)'
;MELDSRINLLENGNLSPQDAEKQFNEILVPLLNKDGYNIALAPFRGDVGVDFIAEKQLFNNQEQVGIEYKHYKSAVGVDVVRRLLGTTFTHNFDRLILVTKSRFTKSALELANSVLPVKLELIDLDALRAWVQRAEKTEDYNFELVNIIRSNISERLAMLIAKNPRYLMDIEWRELEYVIQTVFEELGFSAELTPGSKDGGKDLVLTCRVSGQDHTYYIELKHWRSQQKVGGQAARDFLKVIINEEVNGGLFLSSYGYCENAFEMLTEIDRKHLKFGDQKKIVTLCTQYVKSKSGLWSPTSGLSEVLFEQTI
;
A
#
# COMPACT_ATOMS: atom_id res chain seq x y z
N MET A 1 -11.50 8.25 -25.29
CA MET A 1 -11.73 8.62 -26.71
C MET A 1 -10.51 9.30 -27.36
N GLU A 2 -9.83 10.26 -26.72
CA GLU A 2 -8.63 10.90 -27.30
C GLU A 2 -7.39 9.99 -27.29
N LEU A 3 -7.14 9.25 -26.20
CA LEU A 3 -5.96 8.37 -26.07
C LEU A 3 -6.01 7.18 -27.03
N ASP A 4 -7.18 6.58 -27.23
CA ASP A 4 -7.38 5.50 -28.21
C ASP A 4 -7.06 5.96 -29.65
N SER A 5 -7.40 7.19 -30.01
CA SER A 5 -7.05 7.76 -31.32
C SER A 5 -5.53 7.88 -31.49
N ARG A 6 -4.80 8.20 -30.42
CA ARG A 6 -3.34 8.31 -30.44
C ARG A 6 -2.66 6.95 -30.56
N ILE A 7 -3.19 5.93 -29.87
CA ILE A 7 -2.73 4.54 -30.03
C ILE A 7 -2.93 4.08 -31.48
N ASN A 8 -4.09 4.36 -32.08
CA ASN A 8 -4.36 4.03 -33.48
C ASN A 8 -3.36 4.70 -34.45
N LEU A 9 -2.91 5.93 -34.15
CA LEU A 9 -1.87 6.62 -34.90
C LEU A 9 -0.49 5.97 -34.73
N LEU A 10 -0.16 5.46 -33.54
CA LEU A 10 1.10 4.71 -33.34
C LEU A 10 1.11 3.38 -34.09
N GLU A 11 -0.05 2.71 -34.15
CA GLU A 11 -0.24 1.42 -34.82
C GLU A 11 -0.16 1.52 -36.34
N ASN A 12 -0.97 2.43 -36.90
CA ASN A 12 -1.25 2.49 -38.33
C ASN A 12 -0.64 3.73 -39.02
N GLY A 13 -0.19 4.71 -38.25
CA GLY A 13 0.40 5.94 -38.78
C GLY A 13 1.84 5.74 -39.23
N ASN A 14 2.20 6.37 -40.34
CA ASN A 14 3.57 6.44 -40.81
C ASN A 14 4.32 7.60 -40.12
N LEU A 15 4.49 7.46 -38.80
CA LEU A 15 5.13 8.47 -37.96
C LEU A 15 6.66 8.34 -38.02
N SER A 16 7.35 9.49 -37.97
CA SER A 16 8.79 9.50 -37.71
C SER A 16 9.07 9.02 -36.27
N PRO A 17 10.30 8.58 -35.94
CA PRO A 17 10.65 8.21 -34.57
C PRO A 17 10.34 9.32 -33.55
N GLN A 18 10.63 10.59 -33.91
CA GLN A 18 10.38 11.76 -33.07
C GLN A 18 8.88 12.02 -32.87
N ASP A 19 8.09 11.92 -33.94
CA ASP A 19 6.63 12.11 -33.84
C ASP A 19 5.97 10.98 -33.04
N ALA A 20 6.47 9.76 -33.19
CA ALA A 20 5.98 8.62 -32.44
C ALA A 20 6.33 8.72 -30.95
N GLU A 21 7.54 9.18 -30.61
CA GLU A 21 7.93 9.46 -29.23
C GLU A 21 7.07 10.58 -28.62
N LYS A 22 6.78 11.64 -29.39
CA LYS A 22 5.86 12.69 -28.97
C LYS A 22 4.44 12.17 -28.72
N GLN A 23 3.90 11.37 -29.64
CA GLN A 23 2.59 10.73 -29.47
C GLN A 23 2.57 9.82 -28.25
N PHE A 24 3.67 9.11 -28.02
CA PHE A 24 3.82 8.23 -26.88
C PHE A 24 3.84 9.00 -25.55
N ASN A 25 4.57 10.11 -25.49
CA ASN A 25 4.54 11.04 -24.35
C ASN A 25 3.11 11.57 -24.07
N GLU A 26 2.40 11.99 -25.12
CA GLU A 26 1.02 12.48 -25.00
C GLU A 26 0.03 11.41 -24.53
N ILE A 27 0.38 10.11 -24.63
CA ILE A 27 -0.38 9.00 -24.03
C ILE A 27 0.07 8.72 -22.59
N LEU A 28 1.37 8.67 -22.33
CA LEU A 28 1.90 8.32 -21.00
C LEU A 28 1.62 9.37 -19.94
N VAL A 29 1.76 10.65 -20.27
CA VAL A 29 1.54 11.77 -19.33
C VAL A 29 0.19 11.64 -18.60
N PRO A 30 -0.95 11.56 -19.30
CA PRO A 30 -2.23 11.44 -18.59
C PRO A 30 -2.38 10.11 -17.82
N LEU A 31 -1.83 9.01 -18.32
CA LEU A 31 -1.91 7.71 -17.64
C LEU A 31 -1.11 7.70 -16.32
N LEU A 32 0.13 8.17 -16.36
CA LEU A 32 1.02 8.19 -15.20
C LEU A 32 0.64 9.29 -14.19
N ASN A 33 0.20 10.46 -14.66
CA ASN A 33 -0.37 11.49 -13.78
C ASN A 33 -1.57 10.95 -13.01
N LYS A 34 -2.42 10.15 -13.65
CA LYS A 34 -3.56 9.49 -12.99
C LYS A 34 -3.12 8.50 -11.90
N ASP A 35 -1.97 7.86 -12.09
CA ASP A 35 -1.38 6.94 -11.11
C ASP A 35 -0.51 7.67 -10.06
N GLY A 36 -0.49 9.01 -10.08
CA GLY A 36 0.17 9.87 -9.09
C GLY A 36 1.64 10.19 -9.39
N TYR A 37 2.10 9.95 -10.61
CA TYR A 37 3.45 10.29 -11.04
C TYR A 37 3.47 11.62 -11.79
N ASN A 38 4.48 12.44 -11.54
CA ASN A 38 4.85 13.54 -12.42
C ASN A 38 5.88 13.02 -13.43
N ILE A 39 5.56 13.07 -14.72
CA ILE A 39 6.49 12.67 -15.78
C ILE A 39 7.11 13.87 -16.48
N ALA A 40 8.40 13.77 -16.77
CA ALA A 40 9.15 14.73 -17.57
C ALA A 40 10.09 14.02 -18.54
N LEU A 41 10.51 14.73 -19.59
CA LEU A 41 11.61 14.27 -20.44
C LEU A 41 12.88 14.14 -19.59
N ALA A 42 13.64 13.07 -19.82
CA ALA A 42 14.93 12.92 -19.18
C ALA A 42 15.88 14.05 -19.59
N PRO A 43 16.76 14.54 -18.70
CA PRO A 43 17.71 15.60 -19.04
C PRO A 43 18.60 15.19 -20.22
N PHE A 44 18.66 16.03 -21.25
CA PHE A 44 19.53 15.82 -22.41
C PHE A 44 21.04 15.83 -22.04
N ARG A 45 21.38 16.34 -20.85
CA ARG A 45 22.74 16.38 -20.31
C ARG A 45 22.83 15.49 -19.07
N GLY A 46 23.32 14.27 -19.25
CA GLY A 46 23.50 13.27 -18.21
C GLY A 46 23.34 11.86 -18.79
N ASP A 47 24.10 10.90 -18.28
CA ASP A 47 24.12 9.50 -18.76
C ASP A 47 22.96 8.68 -18.16
N VAL A 48 21.75 9.26 -18.20
CA VAL A 48 20.55 8.70 -17.55
C VAL A 48 20.03 7.49 -18.35
N GLY A 49 20.24 7.48 -19.67
CA GLY A 49 20.00 6.31 -20.52
C GLY A 49 18.53 5.96 -20.78
N VAL A 50 17.59 6.84 -20.43
CA VAL A 50 16.14 6.71 -20.70
C VAL A 50 15.58 7.98 -21.32
N ASP A 51 14.39 7.89 -21.93
CA ASP A 51 13.76 9.01 -22.64
C ASP A 51 12.91 9.88 -21.69
N PHE A 52 12.27 9.26 -20.69
CA PHE A 52 11.46 9.94 -19.68
C PHE A 52 11.80 9.48 -18.27
N ILE A 53 11.56 10.37 -17.31
CA ILE A 53 11.60 10.08 -15.88
C ILE A 53 10.23 10.40 -15.30
N ALA A 54 9.65 9.45 -14.59
CA ALA A 54 8.42 9.64 -13.83
C ALA A 54 8.70 9.54 -12.33
N GLU A 55 8.16 10.48 -11.56
CA GLU A 55 8.45 10.64 -10.14
C GLU A 55 7.17 10.69 -9.33
N LYS A 56 7.09 9.88 -8.27
CA LYS A 56 5.96 9.87 -7.35
C LYS A 56 6.45 10.10 -5.93
N GLN A 57 5.93 11.14 -5.29
CA GLN A 57 6.19 11.41 -3.88
C GLN A 57 5.36 10.43 -3.03
N LEU A 58 6.02 9.77 -2.10
CA LEU A 58 5.44 8.91 -1.08
C LEU A 58 5.73 9.54 0.29
N PHE A 59 5.08 9.06 1.35
CA PHE A 59 5.15 9.69 2.67
C PHE A 59 6.57 10.00 3.17
N ASN A 60 7.53 9.10 2.94
CA ASN A 60 8.91 9.20 3.44
C ASN A 60 10.00 9.01 2.37
N ASN A 61 9.63 8.83 1.11
CA ASN A 61 10.57 8.63 0.01
C ASN A 61 9.94 9.04 -1.33
N GLN A 62 10.72 8.93 -2.39
CA GLN A 62 10.29 9.22 -3.75
C GLN A 62 10.54 7.96 -4.58
N GLU A 63 9.52 7.50 -5.32
CA GLU A 63 9.69 6.47 -6.34
C GLU A 63 10.08 7.15 -7.66
N GLN A 64 11.18 6.69 -8.26
CA GLN A 64 11.65 7.18 -9.55
C GLN A 64 11.64 6.06 -10.60
N VAL A 65 10.98 6.33 -11.72
CA VAL A 65 10.77 5.38 -12.81
C VAL A 65 11.46 5.88 -14.07
N GLY A 66 12.36 5.08 -14.63
CA GLY A 66 13.00 5.35 -15.92
C GLY A 66 12.23 4.71 -17.05
N ILE A 67 11.87 5.47 -18.08
CA ILE A 67 11.04 4.99 -19.19
C ILE A 67 11.77 5.20 -20.51
N GLU A 68 12.00 4.11 -21.24
CA GLU A 68 12.60 4.13 -22.57
C GLU A 68 11.57 3.71 -23.62
N TYR A 69 11.44 4.50 -24.68
CA TYR A 69 10.63 4.20 -25.84
C TYR A 69 11.50 3.65 -26.98
N LYS A 70 10.99 2.63 -27.67
CA LYS A 70 11.63 2.04 -28.85
C LYS A 70 10.68 2.00 -30.03
N HIS A 71 11.06 2.75 -31.07
CA HIS A 71 10.35 2.81 -32.33
C HIS A 71 10.83 1.72 -33.30
N TYR A 72 10.53 0.44 -33.01
CA TYR A 72 10.90 -0.67 -33.89
C TYR A 72 9.71 -1.18 -34.70
N LYS A 73 9.98 -1.68 -35.91
CA LYS A 73 8.99 -2.43 -36.72
C LYS A 73 8.96 -3.91 -36.32
N SER A 74 10.12 -4.49 -36.04
CA SER A 74 10.27 -5.87 -35.57
C SER A 74 10.11 -5.97 -34.06
N ALA A 75 9.98 -7.20 -33.57
CA ALA A 75 9.98 -7.45 -32.14
C ALA A 75 11.28 -6.98 -31.47
N VAL A 76 11.16 -6.40 -30.29
CA VAL A 76 12.27 -5.93 -29.46
C VAL A 76 12.93 -7.12 -28.78
N GLY A 77 14.23 -7.29 -29.01
CA GLY A 77 15.02 -8.40 -28.50
C GLY A 77 15.59 -8.17 -27.10
N VAL A 78 16.07 -9.25 -26.49
CA VAL A 78 16.60 -9.29 -25.11
C VAL A 78 17.77 -8.32 -24.88
N ASP A 79 18.57 -8.02 -25.90
CA ASP A 79 19.73 -7.12 -25.74
C ASP A 79 19.33 -5.67 -25.48
N VAL A 80 18.16 -5.25 -25.95
CA VAL A 80 17.62 -3.91 -25.63
C VAL A 80 17.23 -3.86 -24.16
N VAL A 81 16.56 -4.90 -23.65
CA VAL A 81 16.18 -5.03 -22.24
C VAL A 81 17.41 -5.01 -21.33
N ARG A 82 18.47 -5.76 -21.69
CA ARG A 82 19.75 -5.77 -20.96
C ARG A 82 20.42 -4.41 -20.94
N ARG A 83 20.37 -3.67 -22.05
CA ARG A 83 20.93 -2.32 -22.13
C ARG A 83 20.18 -1.36 -21.20
N LEU A 84 18.85 -1.41 -21.21
CA LEU A 84 18.03 -0.60 -20.31
C LEU A 84 18.33 -0.94 -18.84
N LEU A 85 18.43 -2.22 -18.48
CA LEU A 85 18.85 -2.63 -17.14
C LEU A 85 20.24 -2.07 -16.77
N GLY A 86 21.15 -1.92 -17.73
CA GLY A 86 22.45 -1.29 -17.50
C GLY A 86 22.38 0.17 -17.04
N THR A 87 21.28 0.88 -17.28
CA THR A 87 21.11 2.26 -16.82
C THR A 87 21.03 2.37 -15.29
N THR A 88 20.69 1.28 -14.59
CA THR A 88 20.66 1.28 -13.12
C THR A 88 22.04 1.43 -12.48
N PHE A 89 23.13 1.24 -13.25
CA PHE A 89 24.49 1.45 -12.75
C PHE A 89 24.89 2.94 -12.71
N THR A 90 24.25 3.78 -13.52
CA THR A 90 24.54 5.21 -13.61
C THR A 90 23.50 6.07 -12.91
N HIS A 91 22.26 5.57 -12.80
CA HIS A 91 21.15 6.27 -12.16
C HIS A 91 20.28 5.30 -11.36
N ASN A 92 19.87 5.69 -10.15
CA ASN A 92 19.09 4.80 -9.27
C ASN A 92 17.59 4.90 -9.57
N PHE A 93 17.10 3.98 -10.40
CA PHE A 93 15.67 3.82 -10.66
C PHE A 93 15.08 2.69 -9.79
N ASP A 94 13.92 2.94 -9.19
CA ASP A 94 13.15 1.90 -8.49
C ASP A 94 12.44 0.96 -9.47
N ARG A 95 12.14 1.48 -10.67
CA ARG A 95 11.49 0.76 -11.76
C ARG A 95 11.98 1.25 -13.12
N LEU A 96 12.09 0.33 -14.06
CA LEU A 96 12.31 0.60 -15.47
C LEU A 96 11.10 0.15 -16.28
N ILE A 97 10.74 0.95 -17.27
CA ILE A 97 9.68 0.62 -18.23
C ILE A 97 10.25 0.74 -19.64
N LEU A 98 10.24 -0.36 -20.39
CA LEU A 98 10.56 -0.36 -21.81
C LEU A 98 9.27 -0.42 -22.61
N VAL A 99 9.07 0.54 -23.50
CA VAL A 99 7.84 0.67 -24.27
C VAL A 99 8.09 0.60 -25.76
N THR A 100 7.25 -0.12 -26.49
CA THR A 100 7.36 -0.24 -27.95
C THR A 100 5.99 -0.27 -28.61
N LYS A 101 5.93 0.21 -29.86
CA LYS A 101 4.75 0.02 -30.71
C LYS A 101 4.69 -1.37 -31.36
N SER A 102 5.79 -2.12 -31.36
CA SER A 102 5.84 -3.49 -31.88
C SER A 102 5.47 -4.50 -30.79
N ARG A 103 6.25 -5.55 -30.61
CA ARG A 103 6.08 -6.59 -29.57
C ARG A 103 7.45 -6.94 -28.99
N PHE A 104 7.49 -7.74 -27.93
CA PHE A 104 8.73 -8.27 -27.37
C PHE A 104 8.97 -9.70 -27.81
N THR A 105 10.24 -10.09 -27.96
CA THR A 105 10.57 -11.50 -28.18
C THR A 105 10.34 -12.32 -26.91
N LYS A 106 10.16 -13.64 -27.08
CA LYS A 106 10.00 -14.55 -25.94
C LYS A 106 11.14 -14.41 -24.92
N SER A 107 12.39 -14.32 -25.37
CA SER A 107 13.54 -14.18 -24.49
C SER A 107 13.59 -12.82 -23.75
N ALA A 108 13.05 -11.76 -24.34
CA ALA A 108 12.90 -10.47 -23.65
C ALA A 108 11.86 -10.58 -22.53
N LEU A 109 10.72 -11.22 -22.79
CA LEU A 109 9.69 -11.50 -21.79
C LEU A 109 10.18 -12.43 -20.68
N GLU A 110 10.93 -13.49 -21.03
CA GLU A 110 11.54 -14.42 -20.06
C GLU A 110 12.52 -13.68 -19.14
N LEU A 111 13.34 -12.76 -19.67
CA LEU A 111 14.24 -11.93 -18.86
C LEU A 111 13.47 -10.99 -17.93
N ALA A 112 12.44 -10.30 -18.42
CA ALA A 112 11.64 -9.39 -17.60
C ALA A 112 10.92 -10.10 -16.45
N ASN A 113 10.58 -11.38 -16.61
CA ASN A 113 9.96 -12.22 -15.56
C ASN A 113 10.99 -12.96 -14.66
N SER A 114 12.29 -12.74 -14.86
CA SER A 114 13.33 -13.32 -14.02
C SER A 114 13.59 -12.47 -12.78
N VAL A 115 14.41 -12.97 -11.85
CA VAL A 115 14.84 -12.20 -10.68
C VAL A 115 15.81 -11.11 -11.13
N LEU A 116 15.40 -9.85 -11.01
CA LEU A 116 16.16 -8.67 -11.42
C LEU A 116 16.41 -7.74 -10.23
N PRO A 117 17.50 -6.94 -10.26
CA PRO A 117 17.82 -5.99 -9.20
C PRO A 117 16.89 -4.77 -9.16
N VAL A 118 16.08 -4.57 -10.21
CA VAL A 118 15.14 -3.47 -10.38
C VAL A 118 13.84 -4.03 -10.94
N LYS A 119 12.70 -3.41 -10.61
CA LYS A 119 11.42 -3.77 -11.25
C LYS A 119 11.49 -3.39 -12.72
N LEU A 120 11.14 -4.32 -13.62
CA LEU A 120 11.15 -4.08 -15.06
C LEU A 120 9.80 -4.41 -15.66
N GLU A 121 9.22 -3.46 -16.40
CA GLU A 121 7.99 -3.64 -17.15
C GLU A 121 8.23 -3.50 -18.64
N LEU A 122 7.67 -4.42 -19.42
CA LEU A 122 7.68 -4.37 -20.87
C LEU A 122 6.27 -4.07 -21.35
N ILE A 123 6.09 -2.90 -21.97
CA ILE A 123 4.78 -2.44 -22.45
C ILE A 123 4.81 -2.43 -23.97
N ASP A 124 4.02 -3.30 -24.58
CA ASP A 124 3.77 -3.23 -26.01
C ASP A 124 2.45 -2.50 -26.28
N LEU A 125 2.09 -2.39 -27.55
CA LEU A 125 0.89 -1.65 -27.94
C LEU A 125 -0.41 -2.26 -27.38
N ASP A 126 -0.48 -3.58 -27.24
CA ASP A 126 -1.66 -4.26 -26.68
C ASP A 126 -1.77 -3.95 -25.18
N ALA A 127 -0.65 -4.03 -24.46
CA ALA A 127 -0.58 -3.66 -23.05
C ALA A 127 -0.90 -2.18 -22.82
N LEU A 128 -0.42 -1.28 -23.69
CA LEU A 128 -0.73 0.15 -23.63
C LEU A 128 -2.22 0.41 -23.87
N ARG A 129 -2.83 -0.28 -24.84
CA ARG A 129 -4.28 -0.20 -25.10
C ARG A 129 -5.09 -0.72 -23.92
N ALA A 130 -4.68 -1.83 -23.31
CA ALA A 130 -5.30 -2.35 -22.10
C ALA A 130 -5.19 -1.35 -20.93
N TRP A 131 -4.05 -0.66 -20.80
CA TRP A 131 -3.86 0.39 -19.80
C TRP A 131 -4.81 1.57 -20.05
N VAL A 132 -4.90 2.08 -21.28
CA VAL A 132 -5.85 3.15 -21.62
C VAL A 132 -7.29 2.74 -21.32
N GLN A 133 -7.72 1.54 -21.73
CA GLN A 133 -9.08 1.06 -21.46
C GLN A 133 -9.36 0.90 -19.96
N ARG A 134 -8.37 0.44 -19.19
CA ARG A 134 -8.47 0.38 -17.71
C ARG A 134 -8.60 1.78 -17.14
N ALA A 135 -7.76 2.73 -17.58
CA ALA A 135 -7.80 4.11 -17.12
C ALA A 135 -9.12 4.80 -17.47
N GLU A 136 -9.68 4.57 -18.66
CA GLU A 136 -10.98 5.11 -19.09
C GLU A 136 -12.17 4.47 -18.35
N LYS A 137 -12.11 3.17 -18.01
CA LYS A 137 -13.13 2.53 -17.15
C LYS A 137 -13.11 3.00 -15.69
N THR A 138 -12.05 3.69 -15.29
CA THR A 138 -11.85 4.19 -13.91
C THR A 138 -12.06 5.71 -13.85
N GLU A 139 -13.08 6.25 -14.53
CA GLU A 139 -13.41 7.68 -14.51
C GLU A 139 -13.59 8.22 -13.07
N ASP A 140 -13.00 9.39 -12.81
CA ASP A 140 -13.21 10.30 -11.66
C ASP A 140 -13.14 9.74 -10.23
N TYR A 141 -12.01 9.12 -9.85
CA TYR A 141 -11.69 8.94 -8.43
C TYR A 141 -10.25 9.37 -8.13
N ASN A 142 -10.10 10.56 -7.52
CA ASN A 142 -8.84 10.89 -6.87
C ASN A 142 -8.79 10.13 -5.54
N PHE A 143 -8.13 8.97 -5.54
CA PHE A 143 -7.90 8.18 -4.33
C PHE A 143 -7.20 8.97 -3.22
N GLU A 144 -6.38 9.96 -3.57
CA GLU A 144 -5.74 10.85 -2.60
C GLU A 144 -6.77 11.71 -1.87
N LEU A 145 -7.73 12.33 -2.57
CA LEU A 145 -8.81 13.10 -1.92
C LEU A 145 -9.64 12.22 -0.99
N VAL A 146 -9.95 10.99 -1.41
CA VAL A 146 -10.72 10.06 -0.59
C VAL A 146 -9.93 9.62 0.64
N ASN A 147 -8.63 9.38 0.50
CA ASN A 147 -7.75 9.05 1.62
C ASN A 147 -7.61 10.25 2.58
N ILE A 148 -7.46 11.48 2.07
CA ILE A 148 -7.43 12.71 2.88
C ILE A 148 -8.73 12.87 3.68
N ILE A 149 -9.90 12.73 3.02
CA ILE A 149 -11.20 12.81 3.69
C ILE A 149 -11.31 11.72 4.76
N ARG A 150 -10.90 10.49 4.44
CA ARG A 150 -10.94 9.35 5.35
C ARG A 150 -10.05 9.57 6.56
N SER A 151 -8.80 9.99 6.36
CA SER A 151 -7.88 10.35 7.45
C SER A 151 -8.47 11.43 8.33
N ASN A 152 -8.97 12.53 7.75
CA ASN A 152 -9.60 13.62 8.53
C ASN A 152 -10.80 13.15 9.38
N ILE A 153 -11.62 12.25 8.83
CA ILE A 153 -12.74 11.64 9.57
C ILE A 153 -12.20 10.75 10.70
N SER A 154 -11.22 9.87 10.41
CA SER A 154 -10.58 9.00 11.40
C SER A 154 -9.97 9.78 12.56
N GLU A 155 -9.22 10.85 12.27
CA GLU A 155 -8.64 11.73 13.29
C GLU A 155 -9.73 12.33 14.19
N ARG A 156 -10.82 12.81 13.58
CA ARG A 156 -11.93 13.42 14.32
C ARG A 156 -12.67 12.41 15.18
N LEU A 157 -12.89 11.20 14.67
CA LEU A 157 -13.50 10.09 15.41
C LEU A 157 -12.63 9.65 16.58
N ALA A 158 -11.31 9.53 16.40
CA ALA A 158 -10.37 9.22 17.48
C ALA A 158 -10.47 10.25 18.62
N MET A 159 -10.49 11.54 18.30
CA MET A 159 -10.67 12.62 19.29
C MET A 159 -12.02 12.53 20.02
N LEU A 160 -13.10 12.19 19.32
CA LEU A 160 -14.42 12.03 19.91
C LEU A 160 -14.47 10.83 20.86
N ILE A 161 -13.94 9.67 20.45
CA ILE A 161 -13.86 8.45 21.26
C ILE A 161 -13.04 8.70 22.54
N ALA A 162 -11.89 9.39 22.42
CA ALA A 162 -11.06 9.76 23.57
C ALA A 162 -11.81 10.66 24.57
N LYS A 163 -12.64 11.58 24.06
CA LYS A 163 -13.45 12.49 24.89
C LYS A 163 -14.64 11.79 25.54
N ASN A 164 -15.31 10.90 24.82
CA ASN A 164 -16.47 10.16 25.29
C ASN A 164 -16.53 8.76 24.63
N PRO A 165 -16.23 7.69 25.40
CA PRO A 165 -16.24 6.31 24.92
C PRO A 165 -17.55 5.85 24.27
N ARG A 166 -18.68 6.53 24.53
CA ARG A 166 -19.96 6.17 23.93
C ARG A 166 -19.95 6.28 22.40
N TYR A 167 -19.17 7.20 21.83
CA TYR A 167 -19.07 7.34 20.37
C TYR A 167 -18.50 6.09 19.69
N LEU A 168 -17.66 5.31 20.38
CA LEU A 168 -17.16 4.03 19.88
C LEU A 168 -18.29 3.02 19.60
N MET A 169 -19.45 3.18 20.24
CA MET A 169 -20.58 2.26 20.09
C MET A 169 -21.42 2.58 18.85
N ASP A 170 -21.26 3.78 18.29
CA ASP A 170 -22.09 4.31 17.21
C ASP A 170 -21.37 4.33 15.85
N ILE A 171 -20.07 4.03 15.80
CA ILE A 171 -19.28 3.95 14.55
C ILE A 171 -19.46 2.62 13.84
N GLU A 172 -19.22 2.60 12.53
CA GLU A 172 -19.23 1.37 11.75
C GLU A 172 -17.93 0.57 11.92
N TRP A 173 -17.96 -0.75 11.69
CA TRP A 173 -16.81 -1.62 11.94
C TRP A 173 -15.61 -1.25 11.07
N ARG A 174 -15.83 -0.90 9.79
CA ARG A 174 -14.77 -0.50 8.86
C ARG A 174 -14.27 0.91 9.17
N GLU A 175 -15.15 1.80 9.64
CA GLU A 175 -14.73 3.11 10.14
C GLU A 175 -13.82 2.97 11.36
N LEU A 176 -14.14 2.05 12.27
CA LEU A 176 -13.29 1.77 13.43
C LEU A 176 -11.92 1.22 13.01
N GLU A 177 -11.84 0.34 12.01
CA GLU A 177 -10.54 -0.11 11.48
C GLU A 177 -9.70 1.06 10.96
N TYR A 178 -10.30 1.99 10.19
CA TYR A 178 -9.59 3.19 9.73
C TYR A 178 -9.16 4.10 10.88
N VAL A 179 -9.98 4.23 11.93
CA VAL A 179 -9.60 4.97 13.14
C VAL A 179 -8.38 4.32 13.81
N ILE A 180 -8.40 3.00 13.99
CA ILE A 180 -7.31 2.26 14.63
C ILE A 180 -6.02 2.35 13.79
N GLN A 181 -6.12 2.27 12.46
CA GLN A 181 -4.98 2.49 11.56
C GLN A 181 -4.35 3.87 11.78
N THR A 182 -5.16 4.93 11.67
CA THR A 182 -4.69 6.32 11.87
C THR A 182 -4.10 6.54 13.27
N VAL A 183 -4.66 5.89 14.29
CA VAL A 183 -4.13 5.95 15.65
C VAL A 183 -2.75 5.30 15.74
N PHE A 184 -2.55 4.10 15.18
CA PHE A 184 -1.25 3.43 15.23
C PHE A 184 -0.17 4.12 14.39
N GLU A 185 -0.53 4.70 13.25
CA GLU A 185 0.38 5.53 12.44
C GLU A 185 0.92 6.72 13.23
N GLU A 186 0.05 7.45 13.91
CA GLU A 186 0.43 8.58 14.77
C GLU A 186 1.29 8.13 15.97
N LEU A 187 1.05 6.93 16.51
CA LEU A 187 1.86 6.37 17.60
C LEU A 187 3.21 5.81 17.13
N GLY A 188 3.53 5.91 15.83
CA GLY A 188 4.86 5.59 15.29
C GLY A 188 4.99 4.20 14.66
N PHE A 189 3.88 3.50 14.41
CA PHE A 189 3.87 2.26 13.62
C PHE A 189 3.68 2.59 12.13
N SER A 190 4.14 1.72 11.25
CA SER A 190 3.55 1.61 9.91
C SER A 190 2.34 0.70 10.01
N ALA A 191 1.17 1.14 9.52
CA ALA A 191 -0.07 0.39 9.62
C ALA A 191 -0.71 0.20 8.24
N GLU A 192 -0.93 -1.04 7.85
CA GLU A 192 -1.63 -1.42 6.63
C GLU A 192 -2.96 -2.08 6.98
N LEU A 193 -4.03 -1.67 6.31
CA LEU A 193 -5.37 -2.16 6.55
C LEU A 193 -5.75 -3.18 5.48
N THR A 194 -6.23 -4.34 5.90
CA THR A 194 -6.52 -5.45 4.99
C THR A 194 -7.85 -5.27 4.25
N PRO A 195 -8.12 -6.02 3.17
CA PRO A 195 -9.41 -5.93 2.47
C PRO A 195 -10.57 -6.30 3.40
N GLY A 196 -11.68 -5.55 3.39
CA GLY A 196 -12.84 -5.78 4.29
C GLY A 196 -13.64 -7.08 4.05
N SER A 197 -13.10 -8.01 3.26
CA SER A 197 -13.62 -9.36 3.10
C SER A 197 -12.48 -10.27 2.64
N LYS A 198 -12.45 -11.52 3.13
CA LYS A 198 -11.39 -12.51 2.81
C LYS A 198 -9.98 -12.01 3.16
N ASP A 199 -9.88 -11.23 4.23
CA ASP A 199 -8.65 -10.68 4.83
C ASP A 199 -7.66 -11.72 5.37
N GLY A 200 -8.07 -12.98 5.49
CA GLY A 200 -7.26 -14.04 6.08
C GLY A 200 -7.31 -14.06 7.62
N GLY A 201 -8.31 -13.40 8.23
CA GLY A 201 -8.55 -13.36 9.66
C GLY A 201 -7.72 -12.32 10.40
N LYS A 202 -7.40 -11.20 9.75
CA LYS A 202 -6.68 -10.04 10.33
C LYS A 202 -7.16 -8.76 9.66
N ASP A 203 -7.44 -7.71 10.42
CA ASP A 203 -7.94 -6.43 9.89
C ASP A 203 -6.81 -5.42 9.63
N LEU A 204 -5.73 -5.47 10.42
CA LEU A 204 -4.55 -4.64 10.20
C LEU A 204 -3.23 -5.41 10.37
N VAL A 205 -2.22 -4.96 9.63
CA VAL A 205 -0.82 -5.35 9.75
C VAL A 205 -0.02 -4.14 10.22
N LEU A 206 0.59 -4.26 11.39
CA LEU A 206 1.50 -3.25 11.92
C LEU A 206 2.95 -3.70 11.75
N THR A 207 3.81 -2.78 11.33
CA THR A 207 5.26 -2.96 11.37
C THR A 207 5.93 -1.84 12.14
N CYS A 208 6.93 -2.19 12.95
CA CYS A 208 7.75 -1.22 13.66
C CYS A 208 9.15 -1.79 13.92
N ARG A 209 10.08 -0.91 14.27
CA ARG A 209 11.46 -1.30 14.56
C ARG A 209 11.70 -1.29 16.07
N VAL A 210 12.01 -2.45 16.64
CA VAL A 210 12.32 -2.61 18.08
C VAL A 210 13.77 -3.08 18.21
N SER A 211 14.60 -2.34 18.94
CA SER A 211 16.02 -2.67 19.15
C SER A 211 16.79 -2.96 17.85
N GLY A 212 16.44 -2.26 16.76
CA GLY A 212 17.08 -2.41 15.45
C GLY A 212 16.54 -3.54 14.57
N GLN A 213 15.60 -4.35 15.07
CA GLN A 213 14.94 -5.43 14.32
C GLN A 213 13.52 -5.03 13.91
N ASP A 214 13.10 -5.46 12.73
CA ASP A 214 11.73 -5.24 12.24
C ASP A 214 10.81 -6.26 12.89
N HIS A 215 9.72 -5.76 13.47
CA HIS A 215 8.69 -6.55 14.12
C HIS A 215 7.37 -6.33 13.39
N THR A 216 6.66 -7.41 13.16
CA THR A 216 5.32 -7.43 12.56
C THR A 216 4.30 -7.88 13.59
N TYR A 217 3.19 -7.15 13.70
CA TYR A 217 2.07 -7.49 14.56
C TYR A 217 0.78 -7.46 13.76
N TYR A 218 -0.11 -8.41 14.02
CA TYR A 218 -1.44 -8.41 13.42
C TYR A 218 -2.48 -7.88 14.40
N ILE A 219 -3.49 -7.19 13.87
CA ILE A 219 -4.66 -6.77 14.63
C ILE A 219 -5.88 -7.40 14.00
N GLU A 220 -6.76 -7.90 14.84
CA GLU A 220 -8.08 -8.38 14.46
C GLU A 220 -9.11 -7.71 15.38
N LEU A 221 -10.13 -7.12 14.80
CA LEU A 221 -11.06 -6.19 15.43
C LEU A 221 -12.50 -6.69 15.29
N LYS A 222 -13.13 -6.97 16.43
CA LYS A 222 -14.53 -7.39 16.48
C LYS A 222 -15.42 -6.24 16.98
N HIS A 223 -16.15 -5.65 16.04
CA HIS A 223 -17.14 -4.60 16.30
C HIS A 223 -18.54 -5.02 15.83
N TRP A 224 -19.23 -5.83 16.61
CA TRP A 224 -20.53 -6.39 16.23
C TRP A 224 -21.70 -5.48 16.63
N ARG A 225 -22.50 -5.05 15.66
CA ARG A 225 -23.73 -4.25 15.90
C ARG A 225 -24.77 -4.95 16.77
N SER A 226 -24.71 -6.28 16.87
CA SER A 226 -25.57 -7.07 17.78
C SER A 226 -25.23 -6.87 19.26
N GLN A 227 -24.17 -6.12 19.58
CA GLN A 227 -23.64 -5.90 20.92
C GLN A 227 -23.25 -7.19 21.66
N GLN A 228 -23.02 -8.26 20.91
CA GLN A 228 -22.64 -9.55 21.46
C GLN A 228 -21.16 -9.56 21.81
N LYS A 229 -20.87 -10.20 22.95
CA LYS A 229 -19.50 -10.51 23.37
C LYS A 229 -18.91 -11.56 22.44
N VAL A 230 -17.60 -11.46 22.21
CA VAL A 230 -16.87 -12.37 21.34
C VAL A 230 -16.53 -13.66 22.11
N GLY A 231 -16.83 -14.81 21.51
CA GLY A 231 -16.47 -16.12 22.04
C GLY A 231 -15.06 -16.58 21.62
N GLY A 232 -14.54 -17.61 22.31
CA GLY A 232 -13.15 -18.06 22.12
C GLY A 232 -12.78 -18.62 20.74
N GLN A 233 -13.75 -19.00 19.90
CA GLN A 233 -13.44 -19.55 18.58
C GLN A 233 -12.75 -18.53 17.67
N ALA A 234 -13.24 -17.29 17.63
CA ALA A 234 -12.65 -16.24 16.80
C ALA A 234 -11.19 -15.93 17.22
N ALA A 235 -10.93 -15.90 18.54
CA ALA A 235 -9.59 -15.71 19.07
C ALA A 235 -8.64 -16.87 18.71
N ARG A 236 -9.13 -18.12 18.74
CA ARG A 236 -8.35 -19.29 18.32
C ARG A 236 -7.99 -19.25 16.85
N ASP A 237 -8.94 -18.85 16.01
CA ASP A 237 -8.69 -18.79 14.57
C ASP A 237 -7.68 -17.69 14.24
N PHE A 238 -7.75 -16.54 14.92
CA PHE A 238 -6.73 -15.51 14.81
C PHE A 238 -5.35 -15.94 15.32
N LEU A 239 -5.29 -16.66 16.45
CA LEU A 239 -4.04 -17.22 16.96
C LEU A 239 -3.35 -18.14 15.94
N LYS A 240 -4.12 -18.96 15.21
CA LYS A 240 -3.56 -19.81 14.15
C LYS A 240 -2.94 -18.98 13.03
N VAL A 241 -3.56 -17.86 12.65
CA VAL A 241 -3.01 -16.93 11.65
C VAL A 241 -1.65 -16.40 12.11
N ILE A 242 -1.57 -15.92 13.35
CA ILE A 242 -0.32 -15.41 13.95
C ILE A 242 0.78 -16.46 13.94
N ILE A 243 0.48 -17.70 14.37
CA ILE A 243 1.45 -18.79 14.44
C ILE A 243 1.89 -19.24 13.04
N ASN A 244 0.94 -19.42 12.11
CA ASN A 244 1.22 -19.93 10.77
C ASN A 244 2.00 -18.92 9.91
N GLU A 245 1.79 -17.63 10.12
CA GLU A 245 2.50 -16.57 9.40
C GLU A 245 3.75 -16.08 10.14
N GLU A 246 4.11 -16.72 11.27
CA GLU A 246 5.35 -16.50 12.04
C GLU A 246 5.60 -15.03 12.43
N VAL A 247 4.54 -14.27 12.72
CA VAL A 247 4.66 -12.86 13.15
C VAL A 247 4.95 -12.73 14.64
N ASN A 248 5.46 -11.56 15.05
CA ASN A 248 5.94 -11.33 16.43
C ASN A 248 4.81 -11.30 17.47
N GLY A 249 3.56 -11.14 17.04
CA GLY A 249 2.38 -11.31 17.86
C GLY A 249 1.14 -10.70 17.24
N GLY A 250 0.06 -10.66 18.01
CA GLY A 250 -1.14 -9.98 17.60
C GLY A 250 -1.98 -9.45 18.75
N LEU A 251 -2.82 -8.49 18.40
CA LEU A 251 -3.75 -7.81 19.30
C LEU A 251 -5.17 -8.05 18.79
N PHE A 252 -5.95 -8.79 19.58
CA PHE A 252 -7.37 -9.02 19.31
C PHE A 252 -8.17 -7.95 20.05
N LEU A 253 -8.91 -7.13 19.32
CA LEU A 253 -9.71 -6.04 19.85
C LEU A 253 -11.20 -6.36 19.81
N SER A 254 -11.94 -5.99 20.86
CA SER A 254 -13.40 -6.09 20.89
C SER A 254 -14.03 -4.90 21.60
N SER A 255 -14.88 -4.16 20.90
CA SER A 255 -15.59 -3.01 21.49
C SER A 255 -16.66 -3.42 22.51
N TYR A 256 -17.19 -4.64 22.41
CA TYR A 256 -18.22 -5.19 23.31
C TYR A 256 -17.65 -6.20 24.32
N GLY A 257 -16.34 -6.42 24.29
CA GLY A 257 -15.64 -7.35 25.17
C GLY A 257 -15.82 -8.83 24.78
N TYR A 258 -15.56 -9.70 25.76
CA TYR A 258 -15.41 -11.14 25.57
C TYR A 258 -16.29 -11.94 26.51
N CYS A 259 -16.71 -13.13 26.07
CA CYS A 259 -17.30 -14.14 26.95
C CYS A 259 -16.21 -14.72 27.87
N GLU A 260 -16.59 -15.23 29.05
CA GLU A 260 -15.62 -15.81 30.01
C GLU A 260 -14.80 -16.95 29.38
N ASN A 261 -15.45 -17.78 28.57
CA ASN A 261 -14.82 -18.87 27.83
C ASN A 261 -13.85 -18.44 26.72
N ALA A 262 -13.72 -17.15 26.42
CA ALA A 262 -12.81 -16.66 25.39
C ALA A 262 -11.33 -16.89 25.77
N PHE A 263 -11.04 -16.94 27.07
CA PHE A 263 -9.68 -17.03 27.59
C PHE A 263 -9.31 -18.41 28.13
N GLU A 264 -10.30 -19.25 28.43
CA GLU A 264 -10.12 -20.54 29.09
C GLU A 264 -9.27 -21.52 28.29
N MET A 265 -9.27 -21.40 26.96
CA MET A 265 -8.56 -22.32 26.07
C MET A 265 -7.15 -21.86 25.68
N LEU A 266 -6.69 -20.72 26.20
CA LEU A 266 -5.37 -20.15 25.87
C LEU A 266 -4.33 -20.57 26.92
N THR A 267 -3.25 -21.19 26.46
CA THR A 267 -2.08 -21.52 27.28
C THR A 267 -1.26 -20.26 27.62
N GLU A 268 -0.32 -20.39 28.55
CA GLU A 268 0.64 -19.31 28.82
C GLU A 268 1.48 -18.92 27.60
N ILE A 269 1.75 -19.87 26.70
CA ILE A 269 2.49 -19.61 25.45
C ILE A 269 1.61 -18.82 24.47
N ASP A 270 0.34 -19.17 24.36
CA ASP A 270 -0.61 -18.46 23.50
C ASP A 270 -0.75 -17.00 23.94
N ARG A 271 -0.82 -16.76 25.26
CA ARG A 271 -0.90 -15.41 25.85
C ARG A 271 0.37 -14.58 25.67
N LYS A 272 1.50 -15.16 25.24
CA LYS A 272 2.69 -14.39 24.85
C LYS A 272 2.58 -13.84 23.43
N HIS A 273 1.91 -14.58 22.54
CA HIS A 273 1.79 -14.21 21.12
C HIS A 273 0.49 -13.44 20.83
N LEU A 274 -0.57 -13.68 21.59
CA LEU A 274 -1.87 -13.04 21.41
C LEU A 274 -2.30 -12.30 22.68
N LYS A 275 -2.60 -11.01 22.52
CA LYS A 275 -3.13 -10.13 23.58
C LYS A 275 -4.55 -9.67 23.27
N PHE A 276 -5.32 -9.39 24.31
CA PHE A 276 -6.73 -8.99 24.18
C PHE A 276 -6.94 -7.56 24.64
N GLY A 277 -7.58 -6.73 23.82
CA GLY A 277 -7.99 -5.39 24.19
C GLY A 277 -9.50 -5.24 24.09
N ASP A 278 -10.14 -4.84 25.18
CA ASP A 278 -11.56 -4.51 25.16
C ASP A 278 -11.80 -3.03 24.79
N GLN A 279 -13.01 -2.54 25.03
CA GLN A 279 -13.39 -1.13 24.84
C GLN A 279 -12.39 -0.16 25.48
N LYS A 280 -11.88 -0.48 26.68
CA LYS A 280 -10.97 0.39 27.42
C LYS A 280 -9.65 0.54 26.66
N LYS A 281 -9.12 -0.54 26.08
CA LYS A 281 -7.89 -0.48 25.27
C LYS A 281 -8.06 0.45 24.07
N ILE A 282 -9.17 0.34 23.34
CA ILE A 282 -9.47 1.20 22.18
C ILE A 282 -9.52 2.68 22.59
N VAL A 283 -10.20 2.99 23.70
CA VAL A 283 -10.28 4.36 24.24
C VAL A 283 -8.90 4.86 24.68
N THR A 284 -8.08 4.02 25.29
CA THR A 284 -6.71 4.36 25.68
C THR A 284 -5.85 4.70 24.47
N LEU A 285 -5.92 3.91 23.40
CA LEU A 285 -5.22 4.19 22.14
C LEU A 285 -5.63 5.56 21.56
N CYS A 286 -6.93 5.85 21.51
CA CYS A 286 -7.44 7.15 21.06
C CYS A 286 -6.97 8.30 21.98
N THR A 287 -6.87 8.06 23.28
CA THR A 287 -6.37 9.05 24.25
C THR A 287 -4.88 9.33 24.05
N GLN A 288 -4.08 8.30 23.76
CA GLN A 288 -2.66 8.44 23.44
C GLN A 288 -2.45 9.20 22.14
N TYR A 289 -3.26 8.92 21.12
CA TYR A 289 -3.29 9.68 19.88
C TYR A 289 -3.48 11.19 20.13
N VAL A 290 -4.46 11.58 20.96
CA VAL A 290 -4.68 13.00 21.31
C VAL A 290 -3.49 13.61 22.04
N LYS A 291 -2.83 12.85 22.93
CA LYS A 291 -1.60 13.28 23.60
C LYS A 291 -0.44 13.46 22.61
N SER A 292 -0.31 12.57 21.63
CA SER A 292 0.71 12.65 20.57
C SER A 292 0.53 13.92 19.73
N LYS A 293 -0.69 14.14 19.22
CA LYS A 293 -1.03 15.34 18.43
C LYS A 293 -0.83 16.67 19.17
N SER A 294 -0.86 16.67 20.50
CA SER A 294 -0.60 17.86 21.32
C SER A 294 0.88 18.04 21.68
N GLY A 295 1.77 17.18 21.19
CA GLY A 295 3.21 17.19 21.51
C GLY A 295 3.52 16.74 22.93
N LEU A 296 2.55 16.16 23.64
CA LEU A 296 2.66 15.75 25.05
C LEU A 296 2.82 14.24 25.23
N TRP A 297 3.26 13.55 24.18
CA TRP A 297 3.49 12.11 24.22
C TRP A 297 4.97 11.79 24.06
N SER A 298 5.56 11.31 25.16
CA SER A 298 6.80 10.54 25.15
C SER A 298 6.42 9.16 25.65
N PRO A 299 6.43 8.12 24.82
CA PRO A 299 6.23 6.77 25.34
C PRO A 299 7.34 6.50 26.35
N THR A 300 6.97 6.06 27.55
CA THR A 300 7.93 5.78 28.64
C THR A 300 8.78 4.53 28.36
N SER A 301 8.45 3.81 27.28
CA SER A 301 9.03 2.54 26.88
C SER A 301 8.78 2.26 25.38
N GLY A 302 9.31 1.16 24.83
CA GLY A 302 9.26 0.87 23.39
C GLY A 302 7.86 0.66 22.82
N LEU A 303 7.71 0.78 21.48
CA LEU A 303 6.41 0.66 20.77
C LEU A 303 5.66 -0.64 21.07
N SER A 304 6.34 -1.76 21.27
CA SER A 304 5.72 -3.03 21.64
C SER A 304 4.95 -2.96 22.97
N GLU A 305 5.39 -2.11 23.91
CA GLU A 305 4.67 -1.90 25.17
C GLU A 305 3.43 -1.04 24.96
N VAL A 306 3.48 -0.03 24.08
CA VAL A 306 2.29 0.74 23.68
C VAL A 306 1.21 -0.18 23.09
N LEU A 307 1.62 -1.17 22.29
CA LEU A 307 0.70 -2.15 21.71
C LEU A 307 0.00 -2.99 22.79
N PHE A 308 0.75 -3.48 23.79
CA PHE A 308 0.25 -4.45 24.77
C PHE A 308 -0.06 -3.89 26.17
N GLU A 309 0.08 -2.59 26.39
CA GLU A 309 -0.38 -2.00 27.66
C GLU A 309 -1.90 -2.12 27.79
N GLN A 310 -2.38 -2.32 29.03
CA GLN A 310 -3.81 -2.48 29.34
C GLN A 310 -4.53 -3.57 28.54
N THR A 311 -3.80 -4.60 28.07
CA THR A 311 -4.40 -5.82 27.51
C THR A 311 -4.60 -6.88 28.59
N ILE A 312 -5.56 -7.78 28.34
CA ILE A 312 -5.76 -9.02 29.08
C ILE A 312 -4.85 -10.10 28.50
#